data_AF-A0A117EEI2-F1
#
_entry.id   AF-A0A117EEI2-F1
#
_cell.length_a   1.000
_cell.length_b   1.000
_cell.length_c   1.000
_cell.angle_alpha   90.00
_cell.angle_beta   90.00
_cell.angle_gamma   90.00
#
_symmetry.space_group_name_H-M   'P 1'
#
loop_
_entity.id
_entity.type
_entity.pdbx_description
1 polymer ?
#
loop_
_entity_poly.entity_id
_entity_poly.type
_entity_poly.pdbx_seq_one_letter_code
_entity_poly.pdbx_strand_id
1 'polypeptide(L)' 'MTSPKCPSCKQPRDHGKYLCRSCWRSLPADTRGRLARRDARAFQRLRELHRALDANTPISSIRVSQ' A
#
# COMPACT_ATOMS: atom_id res chain seq x y z
N MET A 1 -2.67 15.15 17.72
CA MET A 1 -1.79 14.39 16.80
C MET A 1 -2.66 13.79 15.71
N THR A 2 -2.60 14.30 14.48
CA THR A 2 -3.44 13.82 13.38
C THR A 2 -2.83 12.54 12.83
N SER A 3 -3.44 11.38 13.11
CA SER A 3 -2.99 10.13 12.50
C SER A 3 -3.14 10.25 10.98
N PRO A 4 -2.09 9.97 10.19
CA PRO A 4 -2.19 10.03 8.75
C PRO A 4 -3.29 9.07 8.29
N LYS A 5 -4.04 9.47 7.26
CA LYS A 5 -5.12 8.64 6.72
C LYS A 5 -4.56 7.66 5.69
N CYS A 6 -5.21 6.50 5.61
CA CYS A 6 -4.94 5.49 4.60
C CYS A 6 -5.42 6.03 3.24
N PRO A 7 -4.57 6.04 2.20
CA PRO A 7 -4.95 6.56 0.89
C PRO A 7 -6.10 5.78 0.23
N SER A 8 -6.32 4.51 0.60
CA SER A 8 -7.41 3.69 0.03
C SER A 8 -8.75 3.87 0.74
N CYS A 9 -8.79 3.69 2.06
CA CYS A 9 -10.04 3.62 2.82
C CYS A 9 -10.26 4.83 3.75
N LYS A 10 -9.35 5.80 3.75
CA LYS A 10 -9.35 7.01 4.60
C LYS A 10 -9.36 6.76 6.11
N GLN A 11 -9.26 5.50 6.55
CA GLN A 11 -9.08 5.13 7.96
C GLN A 11 -7.73 5.60 8.50
N PRO A 12 -7.60 5.86 9.80
CA PRO A 12 -6.31 6.16 10.41
C PRO A 12 -5.31 5.02 10.16
N ARG A 13 -4.07 5.38 9.82
CA ARG A 13 -2.94 4.46 9.71
C ARG A 13 -1.84 4.88 10.67
N ASP A 14 -1.07 3.90 11.12
CA ASP A 14 0.14 4.13 11.91
C ASP A 14 1.17 4.96 11.14
N HIS A 15 1.90 5.79 11.88
CA HIS A 15 3.04 6.54 11.35
C HIS A 15 4.08 5.58 10.76
N GLY A 16 4.60 5.91 9.58
CA GLY A 16 5.58 5.07 8.87
C GLY A 16 5.02 3.83 8.16
N LYS A 17 3.71 3.56 8.22
CA LYS A 17 3.07 2.51 7.40
C LYS A 17 2.51 3.08 6.11
N TYR A 18 2.62 2.35 5.00
CA TYR A 18 2.05 2.78 3.72
C TYR A 18 0.51 2.76 3.72
N LEU A 19 -0.08 1.77 4.40
CA LEU A 19 -1.53 1.55 4.49
C LEU A 19 -1.93 1.25 5.93
N CYS A 20 -3.22 1.37 6.25
CA CYS A 20 -3.74 0.85 7.52
C CYS A 20 -3.66 -0.68 7.57
N ARG A 21 -3.75 -1.26 8.77
CA ARG A 21 -3.63 -2.72 8.99
C ARG A 21 -4.61 -3.53 8.14
N SER A 22 -5.86 -3.07 8.00
CA SER A 22 -6.90 -3.75 7.23
C SER A 22 -6.59 -3.75 5.74
N CYS A 23 -6.30 -2.58 5.16
CA CYS A 23 -5.88 -2.44 3.77
C CYS A 23 -4.61 -3.23 3.48
N TRP A 24 -3.64 -3.22 4.40
CA TRP A 24 -2.45 -4.05 4.28
C TRP A 24 -2.79 -5.53 4.22
N ARG A 25 -3.76 -6.03 5.02
CA ARG A 25 -4.19 -7.44 5.00
C ARG A 25 -5.00 -7.82 3.75
N SER A 26 -5.74 -6.88 3.16
CA SER A 26 -6.51 -7.10 1.94
C SER A 26 -5.63 -7.23 0.69
N LEU A 27 -4.37 -6.81 0.75
CA LEU A 27 -3.44 -6.99 -0.36
C LEU A 27 -3.11 -8.47 -0.57
N PRO A 28 -2.93 -8.91 -1.83
CA PRO A 28 -2.41 -10.23 -2.14
C PRO A 28 -1.11 -10.51 -1.37
N ALA A 29 -0.94 -11.73 -0.86
CA ALA A 29 0.25 -12.13 -0.10
C ALA A 29 1.55 -11.85 -0.87
N ASP A 30 1.54 -12.08 -2.19
CA ASP A 30 2.67 -11.80 -3.08
C ASP A 30 3.01 -10.30 -3.11
N THR A 31 2.01 -9.44 -3.32
CA THR A 31 2.18 -7.97 -3.30
C THR A 31 2.67 -7.49 -1.93
N ARG A 32 2.15 -8.03 -0.82
CA ARG A 32 2.63 -7.69 0.54
C ARG A 32 4.10 -8.06 0.71
N GLY A 33 4.50 -9.25 0.25
CA GLY A 33 5.89 -9.69 0.28
C GLY A 33 6.81 -8.76 -0.50
N ARG A 34 6.40 -8.33 -1.70
CA ARG A 34 7.14 -7.37 -2.53
C ARG A 34 7.23 -5.99 -1.87
N LEU A 35 6.15 -5.47 -1.29
CA LEU A 35 6.14 -4.17 -0.61
C LEU A 35 6.92 -4.19 0.72
N ALA A 36 7.06 -5.35 1.36
CA ALA A 36 7.84 -5.51 2.57
C ALA A 36 9.36 -5.52 2.30
N ARG A 37 9.80 -5.82 1.07
CA ARG A 37 11.22 -5.80 0.69
C ARG A 37 11.70 -4.35 0.57
N ARG A 38 12.78 -4.04 1.29
CA ARG A 38 13.47 -2.74 1.29
C ARG A 38 14.69 -2.78 0.38
N ASP A 39 14.45 -2.73 -0.91
CA ASP A 39 15.47 -2.68 -1.95
C ASP A 39 15.37 -1.38 -2.75
N ALA A 40 16.29 -1.18 -3.70
CA ALA A 40 16.31 0.02 -4.56
C ALA A 40 14.98 0.27 -5.30
N ARG A 41 14.19 -0.79 -5.54
CA ARG A 41 12.87 -0.71 -6.19
C ARG A 41 11.70 -0.45 -5.25
N ALA A 42 11.92 -0.38 -3.93
CA ALA A 42 10.84 -0.17 -2.96
C ALA A 42 10.03 1.11 -3.24
N PHE A 43 10.71 2.20 -3.63
CA PHE A 43 10.05 3.45 -4.01
C PHE A 43 9.21 3.31 -5.29
N GLN A 44 9.66 2.52 -6.25
CA GLN A 44 8.89 2.25 -7.47
C GLN A 44 7.60 1.48 -7.16
N ARG A 45 7.68 0.42 -6.34
CA ARG A 45 6.51 -0.35 -5.90
C ARG A 45 5.52 0.51 -5.12
N LEU A 46 6.01 1.42 -4.28
CA LEU A 46 5.16 2.37 -3.55
C LEU A 46 4.45 3.33 -4.52
N ARG A 47 5.14 3.80 -5.55
CA ARG A 47 4.55 4.66 -6.58
C ARG A 47 3.48 3.92 -7.39
N GLU A 48 3.71 2.66 -7.73
CA GLU A 48 2.72 1.80 -8.38
C GLU A 48 1.48 1.58 -7.50
N LEU A 49 1.68 1.31 -6.21
CA LEU A 49 0.59 1.20 -5.24
C LEU A 49 -0.23 2.49 -5.20
N HIS A 50 0.41 3.65 -5.08
CA HIS A 50 -0.31 4.94 -5.08
C HIS A 50 -1.04 5.18 -6.40
N ARG A 51 -0.44 4.90 -7.56
CA ARG A 51 -1.13 5.01 -8.85
C ARG A 51 -2.37 4.12 -8.95
N ALA A 52 -2.30 2.89 -8.46
CA ALA A 52 -3.45 1.98 -8.45
C ALA A 52 -4.56 2.49 -7.52
N LEU A 53 -4.20 3.09 -6.39
CA LEU A 53 -5.15 3.70 -5.47
C LEU A 53 -5.81 4.95 -6.07
N ASP A 54 -5.04 5.82 -6.73
CA ASP A 54 -5.57 6.97 -7.48
C ASP A 54 -6.52 6.54 -8.60
N ALA A 55 -6.22 5.40 -9.25
CA ALA A 55 -7.09 4.80 -10.25
C ALA A 55 -8.34 4.10 -9.66
N ASN A 56 -8.63 4.27 -8.36
CA ASN A 56 -9.70 3.58 -7.63
C ASN A 56 -9.67 2.05 -7.78
N THR A 57 -8.48 1.46 -7.98
CA THR A 57 -8.34 0.02 -8.08
C THR A 57 -8.56 -0.62 -6.71
N PRO A 58 -9.41 -1.66 -6.60
CA PRO A 58 -9.60 -2.34 -5.34
C PRO A 58 -8.29 -2.98 -4.86
N ILE A 59 -7.96 -2.80 -3.58
CA ILE A 59 -6.71 -3.28 -2.98
C ILE A 59 -6.44 -4.76 -3.27
N SER A 60 -7.47 -5.60 -3.22
CA SER A 60 -7.37 -7.04 -3.49
C SER A 60 -6.86 -7.36 -4.90
N SER A 61 -6.99 -6.42 -5.84
CA SER A 61 -6.56 -6.58 -7.23
C SER A 61 -5.22 -5.87 -7.52
N ILE A 62 -4.65 -5.14 -6.57
CA ILE A 62 -3.41 -4.40 -6.78
C ILE A 62 -2.22 -5.36 -6.82
N ARG A 63 -1.52 -5.36 -7.95
CA ARG A 63 -0.24 -6.05 -8.13
C ARG A 63 0.84 -5.01 -8.39
N VAL A 64 1.93 -5.10 -7.64
CA VAL A 64 3.14 -4.30 -7.86
C VAL A 64 4.18 -5.16 -8.57
N SER A 65 4.95 -4.54 -9.46
CA SER A 65 6.06 -5.18 -10.16
C SER A 65 7.24 -5.44 -9.21
N GLN A 66 8.17 -6.30 -9.62
CA GLN A 66 9.37 -6.62 -8.82
C GLN A 66 10.40 -5.50 -8.91
#